data_AF-A0A1V9G5J4-F1
#
_entry.id   AF-A0A1V9G5J4-F1
#
_cell.length_a   1.000
_cell.length_b   1.000
_cell.length_c   1.000
_cell.angle_alpha   90.00
_cell.angle_beta   90.00
_cell.angle_gamma   90.00
#
_symmetry.space_group_name_H-M   'P 1'
#
loop_
_entity.id
_entity.type
_entity.pdbx_description
1 polymer ?
#
loop_
_entity_poly.entity_id
_entity_poly.type
_entity_poly.pdbx_seq_one_letter_code
_entity_poly.pdbx_strand_id
1 'polypeptide(L)'
;MSTLIEFTHEFSQGVWKLYISDKSKRLIEYVDEDPFYVLSEVFSDQWNFITEELRDWLIIGLSSDNTVYDDWGERLTLVVFHDHLAFLIEALIIIYVRNLEDVDKKEKIPPYKIHLLSDKQRTNPKQIIEHFFEQFPTTYIMRELDDWFTASLTYPGHWRDNVVSPYHAQRVNEKVLCLIKTAERLLRP
;
A
#
# COMPACT_ATOMS: atom_id res chain seq x y z
N MET A 1 -37.85 13.27 12.19
CA MET A 1 -37.19 12.99 10.90
C MET A 1 -37.71 13.95 9.82
N SER A 2 -37.43 15.26 9.94
CA SER A 2 -37.93 16.26 8.98
C SER A 2 -36.95 17.41 8.74
N THR A 3 -35.66 17.21 9.01
CA THR A 3 -34.62 18.26 8.92
C THR A 3 -33.60 18.00 7.82
N LEU A 4 -33.47 16.76 7.34
CA LEU A 4 -32.54 16.40 6.26
C LEU A 4 -33.12 16.65 4.85
N ILE A 5 -34.45 16.64 4.71
CA ILE A 5 -35.10 16.84 3.40
C ILE A 5 -35.17 18.33 3.04
N GLU A 6 -35.41 19.22 4.00
CA GLU A 6 -35.46 20.67 3.75
C GLU A 6 -34.09 21.28 3.39
N PHE A 7 -32.98 20.68 3.83
CA PHE A 7 -31.63 21.15 3.49
C PHE A 7 -31.23 20.87 2.03
N THR A 8 -31.93 19.96 1.34
CA THR A 8 -31.58 19.51 -0.02
C THR A 8 -32.28 20.28 -1.13
N HIS A 9 -33.28 21.11 -0.81
CA HIS A 9 -34.13 21.76 -1.82
C HIS A 9 -33.58 23.09 -2.36
N GLU A 10 -32.52 23.65 -1.75
CA GLU A 10 -31.87 24.91 -2.19
C GLU A 10 -30.57 24.73 -2.99
N PHE A 11 -30.01 23.52 -3.04
CA PHE A 11 -28.75 23.30 -3.76
C PHE A 11 -29.00 22.86 -5.20
N SER A 12 -28.91 23.82 -6.14
CA SER A 12 -28.97 23.54 -7.58
C SER A 12 -27.89 22.54 -8.01
N GLN A 13 -28.15 21.75 -9.07
CA GLN A 13 -27.19 20.77 -9.59
C GLN A 13 -25.81 21.36 -9.97
N GLY A 14 -25.74 22.66 -10.25
CA GLY A 14 -24.48 23.36 -10.53
C GLY A 14 -23.57 23.50 -9.30
N VAL A 15 -24.16 23.71 -8.12
CA VAL A 15 -23.41 23.86 -6.86
C VAL A 15 -22.86 22.51 -6.40
N TRP A 16 -23.63 21.43 -6.54
CA TRP A 16 -23.16 20.07 -6.27
C TRP A 16 -21.97 19.67 -7.15
N LYS A 17 -21.98 20.02 -8.44
CA LYS A 17 -20.85 19.73 -9.33
C LYS A 17 -19.57 20.41 -8.86
N LEU A 18 -19.64 21.67 -8.43
CA LEU A 18 -18.48 22.41 -7.92
C LEU A 18 -17.92 21.80 -6.63
N TYR A 19 -18.78 21.46 -5.66
CA TYR A 19 -18.33 20.85 -4.40
C TYR A 19 -17.85 19.39 -4.54
N ILE A 20 -18.40 18.63 -5.50
CA ILE A 20 -17.93 17.27 -5.79
C ILE A 20 -16.58 17.32 -6.52
N SER A 21 -16.35 18.31 -7.39
CA SER A 21 -15.09 18.46 -8.14
C SER A 21 -13.93 19.04 -7.33
N ASP A 22 -14.18 19.59 -6.13
CA ASP A 22 -13.15 20.25 -5.30
C ASP A 22 -12.40 19.26 -4.37
N LYS A 23 -12.72 17.97 -4.43
CA LYS A 23 -11.95 16.97 -3.68
C LYS A 23 -10.60 16.77 -4.36
N SER A 24 -9.52 16.90 -3.59
CA SER A 24 -8.19 16.56 -4.08
C SER A 24 -8.15 15.10 -4.52
N LYS A 25 -7.48 14.84 -5.65
CA LYS A 25 -7.20 13.48 -6.10
C LYS A 25 -6.48 12.72 -4.99
N ARG A 26 -6.86 11.46 -4.80
CA ARG A 26 -6.15 10.52 -3.93
C ARG A 26 -4.89 10.04 -4.62
N LEU A 27 -3.91 9.62 -3.82
CA LEU A 27 -2.61 9.17 -4.34
C LEU A 27 -2.75 8.04 -5.38
N ILE A 28 -3.68 7.11 -5.15
CA ILE A 28 -3.97 6.00 -6.05
C ILE A 28 -4.38 6.44 -7.47
N GLU A 29 -5.00 7.63 -7.59
CA GLU A 29 -5.46 8.17 -8.88
C GLU A 29 -4.30 8.72 -9.72
N TYR A 30 -3.13 8.92 -9.11
CA TYR A 30 -1.91 9.33 -9.84
C TYR A 30 -1.13 8.15 -10.41
N VAL A 31 -1.48 6.90 -10.09
CA VAL A 31 -0.73 5.71 -10.55
C VAL A 31 -0.61 5.67 -12.08
N ASP A 32 -1.70 5.97 -12.79
CA ASP A 32 -1.72 5.93 -14.25
C ASP A 32 -1.07 7.17 -14.90
N GLU A 33 -1.00 8.29 -14.16
CA GLU A 33 -0.48 9.58 -14.62
C GLU A 33 1.03 9.70 -14.40
N ASP A 34 1.48 9.43 -13.17
CA ASP A 34 2.87 9.51 -12.75
C ASP A 34 3.15 8.48 -11.64
N PRO A 35 3.50 7.22 -12.00
CA PRO A 35 3.82 6.19 -11.03
C PRO A 35 5.02 6.54 -10.15
N PHE A 36 5.95 7.37 -10.62
CA PHE A 36 7.13 7.76 -9.84
C PHE A 36 6.82 8.85 -8.83
N TYR A 37 5.88 9.75 -9.12
CA TYR A 37 5.29 10.62 -8.11
C TYR A 37 4.67 9.80 -6.97
N VAL A 38 3.91 8.75 -7.31
CA VAL A 38 3.34 7.85 -6.29
C VAL A 38 4.42 7.20 -5.43
N LEU A 39 5.50 6.68 -6.03
CA LEU A 39 6.63 6.14 -5.25
C LEU A 39 7.25 7.21 -4.36
N SER A 40 7.41 8.44 -4.87
CA SER A 40 7.99 9.53 -4.09
C SER A 40 7.14 9.88 -2.87
N GLU A 41 5.81 9.95 -3.00
CA GLU A 41 4.89 10.25 -1.89
C GLU A 41 4.80 9.10 -0.88
N VAL A 42 4.87 7.85 -1.34
CA VAL A 42 4.84 6.71 -0.42
C VAL A 42 6.14 6.62 0.38
N PHE A 43 7.29 6.93 -0.24
CA PHE A 43 8.61 6.82 0.37
C PHE A 43 9.14 8.12 1.00
N SER A 44 8.54 9.28 0.75
CA SER A 44 9.06 10.61 1.14
C SER A 44 9.40 10.74 2.63
N ASP A 45 8.52 10.28 3.51
CA ASP A 45 8.64 10.53 4.94
C ASP A 45 9.17 9.33 5.75
N GLN A 46 9.20 8.13 5.17
CA GLN A 46 9.00 6.91 5.97
C GLN A 46 9.57 5.62 5.34
N TRP A 47 10.86 5.61 4.98
CA TRP A 47 11.53 4.46 4.35
C TRP A 47 11.55 3.19 5.21
N ASN A 48 11.92 3.32 6.49
CA ASN A 48 11.95 2.18 7.42
C ASN A 48 10.55 1.77 7.89
N PHE A 49 9.62 2.72 7.85
CA PHE A 49 8.26 2.58 8.34
C PHE A 49 7.50 1.53 7.54
N ILE A 50 7.59 1.51 6.21
CA ILE A 50 6.83 0.51 5.43
C ILE A 50 7.26 -0.92 5.77
N THR A 51 8.55 -1.19 5.96
CA THR A 51 9.01 -2.54 6.32
C THR A 51 8.71 -2.91 7.78
N GLU A 52 8.88 -1.98 8.73
CA GLU A 52 8.57 -2.24 10.13
C GLU A 52 7.07 -2.39 10.35
N GLU A 53 6.27 -1.55 9.69
CA GLU A 53 4.83 -1.60 9.78
C GLU A 53 4.23 -2.79 9.09
N LEU A 54 4.72 -3.18 7.91
CA LEU A 54 4.21 -4.37 7.25
C LEU A 54 4.41 -5.61 8.13
N ARG A 55 5.56 -5.69 8.84
CA ARG A 55 5.81 -6.75 9.82
C ARG A 55 4.87 -6.67 11.01
N ASP A 56 4.67 -5.49 11.58
CA ASP A 56 3.75 -5.31 12.70
C ASP A 56 2.29 -5.63 12.28
N TRP A 57 1.91 -5.28 11.05
CA TRP A 57 0.64 -5.63 10.43
C TRP A 57 0.50 -7.14 10.25
N LEU A 58 1.56 -7.85 9.86
CA LEU A 58 1.54 -9.31 9.76
C LEU A 58 1.27 -9.92 11.12
N ILE A 59 1.97 -9.45 12.16
CA ILE A 59 1.77 -9.96 13.53
C ILE A 59 0.33 -9.72 13.97
N ILE A 60 -0.23 -8.55 13.67
CA ILE A 60 -1.63 -8.21 13.95
C ILE A 60 -2.57 -9.20 13.21
N GLY A 61 -2.38 -9.39 11.91
CA GLY A 61 -3.20 -10.33 11.12
C GLY A 61 -3.17 -11.75 11.67
N LEU A 62 -1.99 -12.25 12.05
CA LEU A 62 -1.80 -13.58 12.63
C LEU A 62 -2.32 -13.72 14.07
N SER A 63 -2.50 -12.61 14.77
CA SER A 63 -2.95 -12.56 16.17
C SER A 63 -4.41 -12.16 16.32
N SER A 64 -5.10 -11.91 15.20
CA SER A 64 -6.50 -11.49 15.21
C SER A 64 -7.43 -12.69 15.20
N ASP A 65 -8.15 -12.88 16.31
CA ASP A 65 -9.16 -13.93 16.43
C ASP A 65 -10.43 -13.56 15.64
N ASN A 66 -11.13 -14.55 15.10
CA ASN A 66 -12.37 -14.40 14.32
C ASN A 66 -12.14 -13.71 12.96
N THR A 67 -11.01 -14.01 12.33
CA THR A 67 -10.68 -13.50 10.99
C THR A 67 -10.58 -14.66 10.01
N VAL A 68 -10.32 -14.36 8.74
CA VAL A 68 -10.06 -15.42 7.74
C VAL A 68 -8.79 -16.23 8.08
N TYR A 69 -7.95 -15.74 8.99
CA TYR A 69 -6.70 -16.38 9.42
C TYR A 69 -6.87 -17.25 10.68
N ASP A 70 -8.07 -17.74 10.97
CA ASP A 70 -8.31 -18.62 12.12
C ASP A 70 -7.68 -20.01 11.92
N ASP A 71 -7.53 -20.49 10.69
CA ASP A 71 -6.86 -21.74 10.39
C ASP A 71 -5.38 -21.57 10.01
N TRP A 72 -4.62 -22.65 10.22
CA TRP A 72 -3.18 -22.67 9.95
C TRP A 72 -2.84 -22.48 8.46
N GLY A 73 -3.70 -22.95 7.55
CA GLY A 73 -3.49 -22.83 6.12
C GLY A 73 -3.49 -21.37 5.69
N GLU A 74 -4.52 -20.63 6.09
CA GLU A 74 -4.66 -19.21 5.76
C GLU A 74 -3.58 -18.35 6.42
N ARG A 75 -3.16 -18.68 7.66
CA ARG A 75 -1.99 -18.03 8.29
C ARG A 75 -0.71 -18.21 7.50
N LEU A 76 -0.46 -19.42 7.01
CA LEU A 76 0.72 -19.72 6.20
C LEU A 76 0.67 -18.96 4.88
N THR A 77 -0.50 -18.92 4.24
CA THR A 77 -0.76 -18.14 3.03
C THR A 77 -0.43 -16.65 3.23
N LEU A 78 -0.90 -16.05 4.33
CA LEU A 78 -0.61 -14.66 4.68
C LEU A 78 0.90 -14.41 4.86
N VAL A 79 1.61 -15.32 5.54
CA VAL A 79 3.08 -15.22 5.72
C VAL A 79 3.80 -15.26 4.37
N VAL A 80 3.42 -16.19 3.49
CA VAL A 80 4.00 -16.30 2.15
C VAL A 80 3.71 -15.04 1.31
N PHE A 81 2.47 -14.54 1.35
CA PHE A 81 2.10 -13.30 0.68
C PHE A 81 2.91 -12.11 1.22
N HIS A 82 3.01 -11.96 2.54
CA HIS A 82 3.80 -10.91 3.19
C HIS A 82 5.27 -10.94 2.73
N ASP A 83 5.90 -12.11 2.72
CA ASP A 83 7.31 -12.23 2.35
C ASP A 83 7.54 -11.80 0.90
N HIS A 84 6.68 -12.24 -0.02
CA HIS A 84 6.76 -11.82 -1.41
C HIS A 84 6.44 -10.32 -1.61
N LEU A 85 5.51 -9.77 -0.84
CA LEU A 85 5.20 -8.35 -0.84
C LEU A 85 6.40 -7.52 -0.35
N ALA A 86 7.14 -7.99 0.66
CA ALA A 86 8.35 -7.32 1.11
C ALA A 86 9.43 -7.28 0.02
N PHE A 87 9.60 -8.37 -0.75
CA PHE A 87 10.50 -8.40 -1.92
C PHE A 87 10.05 -7.41 -3.00
N LEU A 88 8.73 -7.32 -3.27
CA LEU A 88 8.16 -6.35 -4.21
C LEU A 88 8.48 -4.91 -3.79
N ILE A 89 8.28 -4.57 -2.52
CA ILE A 89 8.53 -3.23 -1.98
C ILE A 89 10.02 -2.85 -2.11
N GLU A 90 10.95 -3.74 -1.76
CA GLU A 90 12.38 -3.49 -1.97
C GLU A 90 12.72 -3.28 -3.46
N ALA A 91 12.10 -4.03 -4.37
CA ALA A 91 12.30 -3.85 -5.81
C ALA A 91 11.83 -2.47 -6.29
N LEU A 92 10.68 -2.00 -5.80
CA LEU A 92 10.15 -0.66 -6.09
C LEU A 92 11.04 0.45 -5.54
N ILE A 93 11.60 0.26 -4.34
CA ILE A 93 12.58 1.17 -3.76
C ILE A 93 13.80 1.32 -4.69
N ILE A 94 14.35 0.22 -5.19
CA ILE A 94 15.51 0.26 -6.10
C ILE A 94 15.17 1.02 -7.39
N ILE A 95 13.98 0.77 -7.97
CA ILE A 95 13.51 1.45 -9.18
C ILE A 95 13.36 2.96 -8.93
N TYR A 96 12.77 3.33 -7.79
CA TYR A 96 12.61 4.73 -7.40
C TYR A 96 13.96 5.44 -7.23
N VAL A 97 14.89 4.85 -6.48
CA VAL A 97 16.22 5.41 -6.25
C VAL A 97 16.99 5.61 -7.57
N ARG A 98 16.94 4.64 -8.49
CA ARG A 98 17.56 4.77 -9.81
C ARG A 98 16.98 5.92 -10.62
N ASN A 99 15.67 6.12 -10.58
CA ASN A 99 15.05 7.25 -11.26
C ASN A 99 15.53 8.60 -10.66
N LEU A 100 15.67 8.70 -9.34
CA LEU A 100 16.20 9.92 -8.71
C LEU A 100 17.63 10.25 -9.15
N GLU A 101 18.50 9.24 -9.31
CA GLU A 101 19.87 9.40 -9.81
C GLU A 101 19.89 9.94 -11.25
N ASP A 102 18.96 9.50 -12.09
CA ASP A 102 18.86 9.91 -13.49
C ASP A 102 18.35 11.35 -13.67
N VAL A 103 17.56 11.87 -12.71
CA VAL A 103 16.86 13.18 -12.83
C VAL A 103 17.65 14.35 -12.21
N ASP A 104 18.92 14.15 -11.85
CA ASP A 104 19.80 15.16 -11.22
C ASP A 104 19.24 15.75 -9.90
N LYS A 105 18.18 15.13 -9.36
CA LYS A 105 17.56 15.44 -8.07
C LYS A 105 18.35 14.73 -6.98
N LYS A 106 19.52 15.29 -6.65
CA LYS A 106 20.32 14.90 -5.48
C LYS A 106 19.68 15.38 -4.17
N GLU A 107 18.37 15.17 -4.01
CA GLU A 107 17.81 15.17 -2.67
C GLU A 107 18.49 14.04 -1.88
N LYS A 108 18.72 14.28 -0.59
CA LYS A 108 19.39 13.34 0.29
C LYS A 108 18.49 12.12 0.46
N ILE A 109 18.59 11.17 -0.45
CA ILE A 109 17.99 9.85 -0.31
C ILE A 109 18.53 9.30 1.02
N PRO A 110 17.68 9.08 2.03
CA PRO A 110 18.13 8.47 3.26
C PRO A 110 18.74 7.11 2.91
N PRO A 111 19.81 6.66 3.59
CA PRO A 111 20.40 5.36 3.31
C PRO A 111 19.45 4.25 3.75
N TYR A 112 18.45 3.93 2.92
CA TYR A 112 17.67 2.73 3.06
C TYR A 112 18.55 1.55 2.65
N LYS A 113 18.70 0.60 3.55
CA LYS A 113 19.54 -0.57 3.29
C LYS A 113 18.65 -1.67 2.72
N ILE A 114 18.94 -2.07 1.48
CA ILE A 114 18.31 -3.24 0.85
C ILE A 114 18.79 -4.50 1.58
N HIS A 115 17.87 -5.30 2.09
CA HIS A 115 18.17 -6.45 2.95
C HIS A 115 17.71 -7.79 2.37
N LEU A 116 16.60 -7.81 1.63
CA LEU A 116 15.95 -9.05 1.17
C LEU A 116 16.46 -9.48 -0.20
N LEU A 117 16.64 -8.54 -1.12
CA LEU A 117 17.07 -8.86 -2.48
C LEU A 117 18.57 -9.21 -2.54
N SER A 118 18.90 -10.32 -3.20
CA SER A 118 20.27 -10.68 -3.57
C SER A 118 20.86 -9.72 -4.62
N ASP A 119 22.19 -9.67 -4.76
CA ASP A 119 22.86 -8.80 -5.73
C ASP A 119 22.33 -8.99 -7.16
N LYS A 120 22.06 -10.24 -7.56
CA LYS A 120 21.47 -10.55 -8.87
C LYS A 120 20.08 -9.92 -9.02
N GLN A 121 19.21 -10.06 -8.02
CA GLN A 121 17.87 -9.50 -8.03
C GLN A 121 17.90 -7.97 -8.03
N ARG A 122 18.86 -7.36 -7.34
CA ARG A 122 19.07 -5.91 -7.34
C ARG A 122 19.41 -5.38 -8.72
N THR A 123 20.16 -6.13 -9.54
CA THR A 123 20.46 -5.68 -10.91
C THR A 123 19.21 -5.61 -11.79
N ASN A 124 18.25 -6.50 -11.58
CA ASN A 124 17.00 -6.57 -12.34
C ASN A 124 15.75 -6.61 -11.44
N PRO A 125 15.38 -5.48 -10.81
CA PRO A 125 14.23 -5.42 -9.90
C PRO A 125 12.89 -5.63 -10.62
N LYS A 126 12.81 -5.36 -11.93
CA LYS A 126 11.58 -5.63 -12.71
C LYS A 126 11.19 -7.10 -12.70
N GLN A 127 12.17 -8.01 -12.75
CA GLN A 127 11.92 -9.44 -12.67
C GLN A 127 11.26 -9.86 -11.34
N ILE A 128 11.51 -9.13 -10.26
CA ILE A 128 10.86 -9.38 -8.96
C ILE A 128 9.39 -8.98 -9.03
N ILE A 129 9.08 -7.86 -9.70
CA ILE A 129 7.72 -7.41 -9.92
C ILE A 129 6.96 -8.41 -10.80
N GLU A 130 7.56 -8.86 -11.91
CA GLU A 130 6.98 -9.89 -12.79
C GLU A 130 6.68 -11.17 -12.00
N HIS A 131 7.67 -11.67 -11.25
CA HIS A 131 7.51 -12.88 -10.47
C HIS A 131 6.41 -12.75 -9.40
N PHE A 132 6.28 -11.59 -8.76
CA PHE A 132 5.20 -11.35 -7.79
C PHE A 132 3.81 -11.52 -8.42
N PHE A 133 3.58 -10.91 -9.59
CA PHE A 133 2.29 -11.02 -10.29
C PHE A 133 2.06 -12.38 -10.97
N GLU A 134 3.12 -13.13 -11.26
CA GLU A 134 3.02 -14.54 -11.69
C GLU A 134 2.54 -15.45 -10.55
N GLN A 135 3.04 -15.22 -9.33
CA GLN A 135 2.67 -16.01 -8.16
C GLN A 135 1.28 -15.64 -7.63
N PHE A 136 0.95 -14.34 -7.62
CA PHE A 136 -0.27 -13.82 -7.01
C PHE A 136 -1.13 -13.11 -8.07
N PRO A 137 -2.24 -13.72 -8.51
CA PRO A 137 -3.17 -13.04 -9.40
C PRO A 137 -3.71 -11.76 -8.76
N THR A 138 -3.94 -10.71 -9.54
CA THR A 138 -4.46 -9.41 -9.04
C THR A 138 -5.73 -9.58 -8.19
N THR A 139 -6.62 -10.49 -8.56
CA THR A 139 -7.84 -10.78 -7.78
C THR A 139 -7.54 -11.36 -6.40
N TYR A 140 -6.50 -12.18 -6.28
CA TYR A 140 -6.05 -12.71 -5.00
C TYR A 140 -5.42 -11.60 -4.16
N ILE A 141 -4.51 -10.81 -4.74
CA ILE A 141 -3.85 -9.69 -4.06
C ILE A 141 -4.88 -8.73 -3.44
N MET A 142 -5.92 -8.34 -4.19
CA MET A 142 -6.94 -7.42 -3.68
C MET A 142 -7.75 -8.02 -2.53
N ARG A 143 -8.03 -9.34 -2.55
CA ARG A 143 -8.76 -10.02 -1.47
C ARG A 143 -7.90 -10.15 -0.23
N GLU A 144 -6.65 -10.61 -0.39
CA GLU A 144 -5.71 -10.78 0.72
C GLU A 144 -5.46 -9.45 1.44
N LEU A 145 -5.34 -8.33 0.70
CA LEU A 145 -5.22 -7.00 1.32
C LEU A 145 -6.48 -6.58 2.10
N ASP A 146 -7.67 -6.87 1.59
CA ASP A 146 -8.93 -6.54 2.26
C ASP A 146 -9.13 -7.39 3.53
N ASP A 147 -8.79 -8.67 3.45
CA ASP A 147 -8.81 -9.62 4.55
C ASP A 147 -7.79 -9.23 5.64
N TRP A 148 -6.57 -8.86 5.24
CA TRP A 148 -5.53 -8.39 6.16
C TRP A 148 -5.86 -7.04 6.80
N PHE A 149 -6.45 -6.12 6.04
CA PHE A 149 -6.97 -4.87 6.57
C PHE A 149 -8.10 -5.11 7.58
N THR A 150 -9.06 -5.98 7.24
CA THR A 150 -10.16 -6.35 8.12
C THR A 150 -9.65 -6.96 9.41
N ALA A 151 -8.71 -7.90 9.34
CA ALA A 151 -8.09 -8.50 10.51
C ALA A 151 -7.46 -7.41 11.41
N SER A 152 -6.81 -6.43 10.81
CA SER A 152 -6.20 -5.31 11.53
C SER A 152 -7.22 -4.41 12.23
N LEU A 153 -8.43 -4.27 11.69
CA LEU A 153 -9.52 -3.53 12.34
C LEU A 153 -10.16 -4.31 13.49
N THR A 154 -10.15 -5.64 13.43
CA THR A 154 -10.78 -6.52 14.43
C THR A 154 -9.83 -6.97 15.52
N TYR A 155 -8.54 -6.64 15.42
CA TYR A 155 -7.53 -7.04 16.40
C TYR A 155 -7.91 -6.54 17.81
N PRO A 156 -8.17 -7.46 18.77
CA PRO A 156 -8.66 -7.07 20.09
C PRO A 156 -7.56 -6.57 21.02
N GLY A 157 -6.30 -6.77 20.65
CA GLY A 157 -5.15 -6.47 21.49
C GLY A 157 -4.75 -5.00 21.47
N HIS A 158 -4.05 -4.59 22.52
CA HIS A 158 -3.30 -3.34 22.52
C HIS A 158 -1.93 -3.60 21.89
N TRP A 159 -1.76 -3.27 20.60
CA TRP A 159 -0.42 -3.03 20.04
C TRP A 159 -0.01 -1.60 20.37
N ARG A 160 1.25 -1.23 20.09
CA ARG A 160 1.75 0.14 20.29
C ARG A 160 0.69 1.17 19.84
N ASP A 161 0.40 2.18 20.67
CA ASP A 161 -0.72 3.12 20.51
C ASP A 161 -0.86 3.76 19.12
N ASN A 162 0.21 3.73 18.33
CA ASN A 162 0.32 4.36 17.02
C ASN A 162 -0.08 3.45 15.85
N VAL A 163 -0.21 2.12 16.07
CA VAL A 163 -0.28 1.11 14.99
C VAL A 163 -1.68 0.50 14.85
N VAL A 164 -2.46 0.36 15.94
CA VAL A 164 -3.80 -0.29 15.89
C VAL A 164 -4.93 0.67 15.57
N SER A 165 -4.68 1.98 15.44
CA SER A 165 -5.79 2.89 15.11
C SER A 165 -6.36 2.54 13.73
N PRO A 166 -7.69 2.47 13.55
CA PRO A 166 -8.29 2.19 12.25
C PRO A 166 -7.78 3.11 11.14
N TYR A 167 -7.53 4.37 11.48
CA TYR A 167 -6.94 5.36 10.59
C TYR A 167 -5.53 4.95 10.12
N HIS A 168 -4.70 4.46 11.03
CA HIS A 168 -3.36 3.99 10.71
C HIS A 168 -3.40 2.75 9.82
N ALA A 169 -4.19 1.73 10.17
CA ALA A 169 -4.39 0.54 9.34
C ALA A 169 -4.88 0.91 7.93
N GLN A 170 -5.79 1.88 7.82
CA GLN A 170 -6.26 2.36 6.52
C GLN A 170 -5.12 3.01 5.72
N ARG A 171 -4.29 3.85 6.35
CA ARG A 171 -3.15 4.48 5.66
C ARG A 171 -2.12 3.47 5.17
N VAL A 172 -1.82 2.44 5.96
CA VAL A 172 -0.92 1.35 5.55
C VAL A 172 -1.51 0.62 4.35
N ASN A 173 -2.78 0.24 4.43
CA ASN A 173 -3.49 -0.43 3.33
C ASN A 173 -3.46 0.41 2.04
N GLU A 174 -3.78 1.70 2.13
CA GLU A 174 -3.76 2.62 0.99
C GLU A 174 -2.37 2.76 0.36
N LYS A 175 -1.32 2.88 1.19
CA LYS A 175 0.07 2.93 0.70
C LYS A 175 0.48 1.62 0.01
N VAL A 176 0.20 0.47 0.61
CA VAL A 176 0.50 -0.85 0.02
C VAL A 176 -0.24 -1.03 -1.30
N LEU A 177 -1.53 -0.66 -1.35
CA LEU A 177 -2.31 -0.68 -2.57
C LEU A 177 -1.73 0.21 -3.66
N CYS A 178 -1.29 1.43 -3.31
CA CYS A 178 -0.58 2.31 -4.23
C CYS A 178 0.69 1.66 -4.78
N LEU A 179 1.51 1.04 -3.93
CA LEU A 179 2.74 0.35 -4.36
C LEU A 179 2.45 -0.80 -5.32
N ILE A 180 1.45 -1.64 -5.02
CA ILE A 180 1.04 -2.74 -5.89
C ILE A 180 0.54 -2.23 -7.24
N LYS A 181 -0.31 -1.19 -7.24
CA LYS A 181 -0.83 -0.61 -8.49
C LYS A 181 0.25 0.07 -9.31
N THR A 182 1.17 0.77 -8.66
CA THR A 182 2.37 1.29 -9.31
C THR A 182 3.23 0.18 -9.92
N ALA A 183 3.44 -0.92 -9.19
CA ALA A 183 4.19 -2.06 -9.71
C ALA A 183 3.52 -2.67 -10.95
N GLU A 184 2.20 -2.87 -10.91
CA GLU A 184 1.40 -3.34 -12.05
C GLU A 184 1.54 -2.38 -13.25
N ARG A 185 1.48 -1.07 -13.02
CA ARG A 185 1.63 -0.06 -14.07
C ARG A 185 3.02 -0.05 -14.70
N LEU A 186 4.08 -0.23 -13.90
CA LEU A 186 5.48 -0.26 -14.35
C LEU A 186 5.83 -1.47 -15.22
N LEU A 187 5.05 -2.56 -15.15
CA LEU A 187 5.17 -3.70 -16.06
C LEU A 187 4.53 -3.47 -17.43
N ARG A 188 3.60 -2.51 -17.54
CA ARG A 188 2.91 -2.22 -18.79
C ARG A 188 3.75 -1.23 -19.62
N PRO A 189 3.96 -1.50 -20.92
CA PRO A 189 4.67 -0.59 -21.81
C PRO A 189 3.96 0.76 -21.99
#